data_AF-A0A8S4MMA9-F1
#
_entry.id   AF-A0A8S4MMA9-F1
#
_cell.length_a   1.000
_cell.length_b   1.000
_cell.length_c   1.000
_cell.angle_alpha   90.00
_cell.angle_beta   90.00
_cell.angle_gamma   90.00
#
_symmetry.space_group_name_H-M   'P 1'
#
loop_
_entity.id
_entity.type
_entity.pdbx_description
1 polymer ?
#
loop_
_entity_poly.entity_id
_entity_poly.type
_entity_poly.pdbx_seq_one_letter_code
_entity_poly.pdbx_strand_id
1 'polypeptide(L)'
;MALDAECHAVVGSDDELAMRKAIGQLSARVLVLAAPDTCATALQTICVTRQYTELERCLQGVGDYLLCQDFQWFRVHEVAWMRMTNEERERHFSQFMRHKTPGIPQSVTSTDGTRVITKRTNGGKKPGQVKRKRATRTTTLKRTKT
;
A
#
# COMPACT_ATOMS: atom_id res chain seq x y z
N MET A 1 -0.14 47.94 17.36
CA MET A 1 0.81 46.83 17.18
C MET A 1 0.16 45.87 16.18
N ALA A 2 0.50 46.00 14.91
CA ALA A 2 0.01 45.14 13.84
C ALA A 2 0.94 43.93 13.75
N LEU A 3 0.39 42.73 13.81
CA LEU A 3 1.11 41.48 13.57
C LEU A 3 0.86 41.12 12.11
N ASP A 4 1.86 41.39 11.28
CA ASP A 4 1.88 40.99 9.88
C ASP A 4 2.03 39.46 9.82
N ALA A 5 0.96 38.80 9.40
CA ALA A 5 0.94 37.36 9.16
C ALA A 5 1.49 37.10 7.75
N GLU A 6 2.77 36.74 7.68
CA GLU A 6 3.40 36.27 6.45
C GLU A 6 2.85 34.88 6.07
N CYS A 7 1.93 34.86 5.11
CA CYS A 7 1.48 33.65 4.44
C CYS A 7 2.60 33.16 3.49
N HIS A 8 3.46 32.26 3.97
CA HIS A 8 4.37 31.53 3.09
C HIS A 8 3.58 30.58 2.18
N ALA A 9 3.53 30.89 0.89
CA ALA A 9 3.03 29.98 -0.13
C ALA A 9 3.94 28.76 -0.20
N VAL A 10 3.43 27.60 0.23
CA VAL A 10 4.11 26.30 0.08
C VAL A 10 4.10 25.95 -1.40
N VAL A 11 5.24 26.16 -2.05
CA VAL A 11 5.50 25.74 -3.43
C VAL A 11 5.44 24.21 -3.44
N GLY A 12 4.39 23.66 -4.08
CA GLY A 12 4.28 22.22 -4.32
C GLY A 12 5.46 21.78 -5.18
N SER A 13 6.35 20.95 -4.62
CA SER A 13 7.47 20.35 -5.34
C SER A 13 6.95 19.51 -6.50
N ASP A 14 7.60 19.58 -7.66
CA ASP A 14 7.32 18.75 -8.85
C ASP A 14 7.32 17.24 -8.54
N ASP A 15 7.94 16.83 -7.43
CA ASP A 15 7.93 15.46 -6.92
C ASP A 15 6.52 14.97 -6.55
N GLU A 16 5.64 15.85 -6.07
CA GLU A 16 4.26 15.50 -5.72
C GLU A 16 3.44 15.11 -6.97
N LEU A 17 3.68 15.80 -8.09
CA LEU A 17 3.03 15.51 -9.37
C LEU A 17 3.56 14.19 -9.97
N ALA A 18 4.86 13.91 -9.81
CA ALA A 18 5.48 12.67 -10.25
C ALA A 18 4.93 11.44 -9.49
N MET A 19 4.69 11.57 -8.18
CA MET A 19 4.10 10.49 -7.37
C MET A 19 2.63 10.22 -7.71
N ARG A 20 1.84 11.27 -7.96
CA ARG A 20 0.45 11.14 -8.44
C ARG A 20 0.37 10.41 -9.79
N LYS A 21 1.37 10.58 -10.66
CA LYS A 21 1.43 9.92 -11.97
C LYS A 21 1.85 8.45 -11.92
N ALA A 22 2.72 8.08 -10.97
CA ALA A 22 3.18 6.70 -10.79
C ALA A 22 2.09 5.76 -10.22
N ILE A 23 1.15 6.29 -9.42
CA ILE A 23 0.07 5.50 -8.81
C ILE A 23 -1.12 5.32 -9.78
N GLY A 24 -1.29 6.23 -10.74
CA GLY A 24 -2.37 6.18 -11.73
C GLY A 24 -2.33 5.01 -12.71
N GLN A 25 -1.20 4.30 -12.86
CA GLN A 25 -1.09 3.16 -13.77
C GLN A 25 -1.43 1.80 -13.15
N LEU A 26 -1.65 1.70 -11.84
CA LEU A 26 -1.92 0.42 -11.16
C LEU A 26 -3.39 0.21 -10.75
N SER A 27 -4.28 1.19 -10.92
CA SER A 27 -5.59 1.19 -10.25
C SER A 27 -6.79 1.32 -11.20
N ALA A 28 -6.85 0.46 -12.22
CA ALA A 28 -8.04 0.30 -13.04
C ALA A 28 -8.51 -1.17 -13.01
N ARG A 29 -9.10 -1.59 -11.87
CA ARG A 29 -9.88 -2.82 -11.75
C ARG A 29 -10.95 -2.68 -10.66
N VAL A 30 -12.23 -2.68 -11.07
CA VAL A 30 -13.29 -3.65 -10.65
C VAL A 30 -13.53 -3.72 -9.12
N LEU A 31 -14.70 -3.52 -8.48
CA LEU A 31 -16.14 -3.51 -8.84
C LEU A 31 -17.02 -3.07 -7.63
N VAL A 32 -18.26 -2.66 -7.93
CA VAL A 32 -19.62 -2.93 -7.34
C VAL A 32 -19.88 -2.93 -5.82
N LEU A 33 -20.97 -2.24 -5.48
CA LEU A 33 -21.63 -2.08 -4.18
C LEU A 33 -22.43 -3.30 -3.70
N ALA A 34 -22.50 -3.39 -2.35
CA ALA A 34 -23.60 -3.85 -1.49
C ALA A 34 -23.81 -5.36 -1.22
N ALA A 35 -23.09 -5.88 -0.21
CA ALA A 35 -23.60 -6.88 0.76
C ALA A 35 -22.80 -6.78 2.08
N PRO A 36 -23.42 -6.99 3.26
CA PRO A 36 -22.83 -6.60 4.56
C PRO A 36 -21.85 -7.61 5.20
N ASP A 37 -21.52 -8.74 4.56
CA ASP A 37 -20.78 -9.82 5.24
C ASP A 37 -19.35 -10.06 4.72
N THR A 38 -18.78 -9.12 3.94
CA THR A 38 -17.39 -9.22 3.46
C THR A 38 -16.62 -7.93 3.70
N CYS A 39 -16.02 -7.82 4.88
CA CYS A 39 -15.13 -6.72 5.30
C CYS A 39 -13.81 -6.66 4.50
N ALA A 40 -13.57 -7.62 3.59
CA ALA A 40 -12.26 -7.83 2.96
C ALA A 40 -12.07 -7.22 1.57
N THR A 41 -13.09 -6.57 1.00
CA THR A 41 -13.03 -6.13 -0.41
C THR A 41 -13.54 -4.71 -0.68
N ALA A 42 -14.07 -4.00 0.33
CA ALA A 42 -14.72 -2.72 0.13
C ALA A 42 -13.79 -1.49 0.05
N LEU A 43 -12.48 -1.65 0.28
CA LEU A 43 -11.53 -0.52 0.26
C LEU A 43 -10.75 -0.34 -1.04
N GLN A 44 -10.95 -1.20 -2.05
CA GLN A 44 -9.95 -1.33 -3.10
C GLN A 44 -10.13 -0.48 -4.37
N THR A 45 -11.27 0.18 -4.59
CA THR A 45 -11.48 0.87 -5.90
C THR A 45 -12.41 2.08 -5.85
N ILE A 46 -11.98 3.20 -5.25
CA ILE A 46 -12.53 4.55 -5.52
C ILE A 46 -11.32 5.46 -5.82
N CYS A 47 -11.50 6.72 -6.22
CA CYS A 47 -10.57 7.47 -7.06
C CYS A 47 -9.32 8.10 -6.38
N VAL A 48 -8.17 8.00 -7.07
CA VAL A 48 -6.75 8.30 -6.72
C VAL A 48 -6.44 9.76 -6.27
N THR A 49 -7.42 10.58 -5.94
CA THR A 49 -7.19 11.91 -5.33
C THR A 49 -8.22 12.23 -4.26
N ARG A 50 -9.51 12.08 -4.56
CA ARG A 50 -10.60 12.27 -3.58
C ARG A 50 -10.56 11.24 -2.44
N GLN A 51 -9.98 10.06 -2.66
CA GLN A 51 -9.83 9.06 -1.61
C GLN A 51 -8.79 9.41 -0.56
N TYR A 52 -7.73 10.14 -0.91
CA TYR A 52 -6.66 10.41 0.04
C TYR A 52 -7.17 11.29 1.17
N THR A 53 -7.99 12.30 0.85
CA THR A 53 -8.61 13.15 1.86
C THR A 53 -9.59 12.39 2.76
N GLU A 54 -10.36 11.46 2.20
CA GLU A 54 -11.29 10.63 3.00
C GLU A 54 -10.54 9.61 3.86
N LEU A 55 -9.43 9.07 3.36
CA LEU A 55 -8.56 8.16 4.11
C LEU A 55 -7.82 8.90 5.24
N GLU A 56 -7.34 10.12 4.99
CA GLU A 56 -6.77 10.98 6.02
C GLU A 56 -7.79 11.30 7.12
N ARG A 57 -9.01 11.65 6.75
CA ARG A 57 -10.13 11.84 7.71
C ARG A 57 -10.39 10.57 8.50
N CYS A 58 -10.43 9.42 7.85
CA CYS A 58 -10.62 8.12 8.49
C CYS A 58 -9.47 7.77 9.46
N LEU A 59 -8.21 8.07 9.12
CA LEU A 59 -7.04 7.91 10.00
C LEU A 59 -7.11 8.84 11.22
N GLN A 60 -7.69 10.03 11.08
CA GLN A 60 -7.99 10.95 12.19
C GLN A 60 -9.22 10.49 13.01
N GLY A 61 -10.03 9.57 12.46
CA GLY A 61 -11.29 9.13 13.05
C GLY A 61 -12.42 10.16 12.90
N VAL A 62 -12.39 10.94 11.82
CA VAL A 62 -13.38 11.94 11.43
C VAL A 62 -14.05 11.50 10.12
N GLY A 63 -15.33 11.84 9.92
CA GLY A 63 -16.08 11.54 8.69
C GLY A 63 -16.96 10.29 8.81
N ASP A 64 -17.55 9.90 7.67
CA ASP A 64 -18.57 8.85 7.62
C ASP A 64 -17.96 7.43 7.54
N TYR A 65 -16.65 7.33 7.35
CA TYR A 65 -15.94 6.06 7.20
C TYR A 65 -15.18 5.69 8.47
N LEU A 66 -15.23 4.40 8.81
CA LEU A 66 -14.51 3.84 9.96
C LEU A 66 -13.43 2.86 9.49
N LEU A 67 -12.29 2.86 10.18
CA LEU A 67 -11.25 1.86 10.00
C LEU A 67 -11.74 0.49 10.49
N CYS A 68 -11.42 -0.55 9.73
CA CYS A 68 -11.61 -1.93 10.17
C CYS A 68 -10.76 -2.21 11.44
N GLN A 69 -11.21 -3.15 12.27
CA GLN A 69 -10.56 -3.48 13.56
C GLN A 69 -9.06 -3.78 13.40
N ASP A 70 -8.67 -4.48 12.34
CA ASP A 70 -7.28 -4.84 12.03
C ASP A 70 -6.37 -3.64 11.75
N PHE A 71 -6.96 -2.48 11.44
CA PHE A 71 -6.24 -1.25 11.11
C PHE A 71 -6.45 -0.15 12.16
N GLN A 72 -7.12 -0.43 13.27
CA GLN A 72 -7.37 0.58 14.32
C GLN A 72 -6.08 1.17 14.91
N TRP A 73 -5.01 0.38 14.97
CA TRP A 73 -3.69 0.81 15.42
C TRP A 73 -3.01 1.86 14.52
N PHE A 74 -3.48 2.03 13.27
CA PHE A 74 -3.04 3.16 12.41
C PHE A 74 -3.78 4.46 12.70
N ARG A 75 -4.82 4.43 13.55
CA ARG A 75 -5.55 5.65 13.92
C ARG A 75 -4.64 6.58 14.70
N VAL A 76 -4.66 7.86 14.32
CA VAL A 76 -3.91 8.93 15.00
C VAL A 76 -4.91 9.94 15.52
N HIS A 77 -4.74 10.38 16.76
CA HIS A 77 -5.59 11.43 17.32
C HIS A 77 -5.39 12.76 16.57
N GLU A 78 -6.46 13.51 16.33
CA GLU A 78 -6.44 14.77 15.54
C GLU A 78 -5.33 15.74 15.98
N VAL A 79 -5.20 15.97 17.30
CA VAL A 79 -4.14 16.84 17.85
C VAL A 79 -2.73 16.35 17.52
N ALA A 80 -2.50 15.03 17.53
CA ALA A 80 -1.21 14.46 17.15
C ALA A 80 -0.98 14.60 15.64
N TRP A 81 -2.02 14.37 14.83
CA TRP A 81 -1.96 14.55 13.38
C TRP A 81 -1.61 15.98 12.97
N MET A 82 -2.21 16.97 13.63
CA MET A 82 -1.94 18.40 13.43
C MET A 82 -0.48 18.78 13.75
N ARG A 83 0.16 18.09 14.70
CA ARG A 83 1.57 18.31 15.07
C ARG A 83 2.56 17.61 14.16
N MET A 84 2.14 16.58 13.44
CA MET A 84 3.01 15.86 12.51
C MET A 84 3.39 16.73 11.31
N THR A 85 4.64 16.61 10.87
CA THR A 85 5.08 17.21 9.61
C THR A 85 4.47 16.45 8.42
N ASN A 86 4.46 17.07 7.24
CA ASN A 86 3.94 16.40 6.03
C ASN A 86 4.71 15.11 5.71
N GLU A 87 6.03 15.08 5.96
CA GLU A 87 6.88 13.91 5.76
C GLU A 87 6.49 12.75 6.70
N GLU A 88 6.16 13.06 7.96
CA GLU A 88 5.70 12.08 8.94
C GLU A 88 4.34 11.51 8.56
N ARG A 89 3.41 12.37 8.12
CA ARG A 89 2.09 11.95 7.63
C ARG A 89 2.22 11.02 6.43
N GLU A 90 3.08 11.36 5.47
CA GLU A 90 3.32 10.54 4.29
C GLU A 90 4.00 9.21 4.62
N ARG A 91 4.90 9.19 5.59
CA ARG A 91 5.49 7.96 6.10
C ARG A 91 4.45 7.06 6.77
N HIS A 92 3.58 7.64 7.60
CA HIS A 92 2.49 6.92 8.27
C HIS A 92 1.51 6.33 7.25
N PHE A 93 1.18 7.12 6.23
CA PHE A 93 0.35 6.69 5.11
C PHE A 93 1.00 5.56 4.30
N SER A 94 2.27 5.69 3.98
CA SER A 94 3.06 4.65 3.29
C SER A 94 3.11 3.36 4.12
N GLN A 95 3.19 3.48 5.45
CA GLN A 95 3.18 2.33 6.35
C GLN A 95 1.81 1.63 6.35
N PHE A 96 0.71 2.40 6.39
CA PHE A 96 -0.65 1.90 6.26
C PHE A 96 -0.84 1.13 4.95
N MET A 97 -0.45 1.71 3.81
CA MET A 97 -0.59 1.09 2.48
C MET A 97 0.30 -0.16 2.29
N ARG A 98 1.45 -0.21 2.97
CA ARG A 98 2.33 -1.38 2.96
C ARG A 98 1.85 -2.48 3.90
N HIS A 99 1.04 -2.14 4.89
CA HIS A 99 0.54 -3.11 5.85
C HIS A 99 -0.42 -4.08 5.18
N LYS A 100 -0.11 -5.37 5.29
CA LYS A 100 -0.93 -6.44 4.76
C LYS A 100 -1.51 -7.18 5.93
N THR A 101 -2.83 -7.25 6.00
CA THR A 101 -3.52 -8.03 7.02
C THR A 101 -3.03 -9.48 6.94
N PRO A 102 -2.41 -10.00 8.01
CA PRO A 102 -1.98 -11.39 8.03
C PRO A 102 -3.22 -12.28 7.92
N GLY A 103 -3.21 -13.23 6.99
CA GLY A 103 -4.32 -14.17 6.79
C GLY A 103 -5.22 -13.88 5.60
N ILE A 104 -5.17 -12.69 5.00
CA ILE A 104 -5.83 -12.46 3.71
C ILE A 104 -4.91 -12.98 2.60
N PRO A 105 -5.23 -14.11 1.93
CA PRO A 105 -4.43 -14.58 0.82
C PRO A 105 -4.36 -13.49 -0.24
N GLN A 106 -3.15 -13.13 -0.67
CA GLN A 106 -3.00 -12.15 -1.75
C GLN A 106 -3.63 -12.72 -3.01
N SER A 107 -4.82 -12.25 -3.39
CA SER A 107 -5.46 -12.64 -4.63
C SER A 107 -5.06 -11.72 -5.78
N VAL A 108 -4.91 -12.30 -6.97
CA VAL A 108 -4.77 -11.57 -8.23
C VAL A 108 -6.00 -11.85 -9.05
N THR A 109 -6.74 -10.80 -9.37
CA THR A 109 -7.84 -10.87 -10.33
C THR A 109 -7.28 -10.91 -11.75
N SER A 110 -7.95 -11.57 -12.68
CA SER A 110 -7.64 -11.58 -14.11
C SER A 110 -7.98 -10.23 -14.76
N THR A 111 -7.43 -9.93 -15.94
CA THR A 111 -7.62 -8.63 -16.63
C THR A 111 -9.07 -8.43 -17.00
N ASP A 112 -9.74 -9.52 -17.35
CA ASP A 112 -11.16 -9.54 -17.68
C ASP A 112 -12.06 -9.54 -16.44
N GLY A 113 -11.50 -9.52 -15.22
CA GLY A 113 -12.27 -9.56 -13.97
C GLY A 113 -12.90 -10.93 -13.64
N THR A 114 -12.90 -11.87 -14.58
CA THR A 114 -13.65 -13.13 -14.48
C THR A 114 -13.11 -14.16 -13.50
N ARG A 115 -11.82 -14.07 -13.14
CA ARG A 115 -11.15 -15.05 -12.28
C ARG A 115 -10.32 -14.37 -11.21
N VAL A 116 -10.46 -14.83 -9.97
CA VAL A 116 -9.65 -14.39 -8.82
C VAL A 116 -8.79 -15.57 -8.39
N ILE A 117 -7.47 -15.43 -8.52
CA ILE A 117 -6.51 -16.48 -8.20
C ILE A 117 -5.73 -16.08 -6.95
N THR A 118 -5.80 -16.90 -5.91
CA THR A 118 -4.95 -16.74 -4.73
C THR A 118 -3.48 -17.00 -5.09
N LYS A 119 -2.59 -16.02 -4.87
CA LYS A 119 -1.13 -16.21 -5.00
C LYS A 119 -0.69 -17.26 -4.00
N ARG A 120 -0.12 -18.36 -4.50
CA ARG A 120 0.58 -19.32 -3.66
C ARG A 120 1.92 -18.73 -3.22
N THR A 121 2.26 -18.88 -1.95
CA THR A 121 3.56 -18.49 -1.37
C THR A 121 4.75 -19.17 -2.06
N ASN A 122 4.54 -20.35 -2.66
CA ASN A 122 5.55 -21.11 -3.41
C ASN A 122 5.41 -20.98 -4.94
N GLY A 123 5.00 -19.79 -5.40
CA GLY A 123 4.70 -19.48 -6.80
C GLY A 123 5.84 -19.87 -7.75
N GLY A 124 5.54 -20.76 -8.70
CA GLY A 124 6.45 -21.18 -9.78
C GLY A 124 6.69 -22.68 -9.86
N LYS A 125 6.32 -23.45 -8.83
CA LYS A 125 6.41 -24.92 -8.88
C LYS A 125 5.04 -25.54 -9.10
N LYS A 126 4.95 -26.46 -10.04
CA LYS A 126 3.78 -27.31 -10.20
C LYS A 126 3.59 -28.17 -8.94
N PRO A 127 2.35 -28.53 -8.56
CA PRO A 127 2.11 -29.50 -7.49
C PRO A 127 2.94 -30.78 -7.73
N GLY A 128 3.68 -31.24 -6.71
CA GLY A 128 4.60 -32.39 -6.83
C GLY A 128 6.00 -32.06 -7.37
N GLN A 129 6.26 -30.84 -7.84
CA GLN A 129 7.57 -30.46 -8.36
C GLN A 129 8.55 -30.15 -7.22
N VAL A 130 9.48 -31.07 -6.96
CA VAL A 130 10.57 -30.87 -5.99
C VAL A 130 11.65 -29.96 -6.60
N LYS A 131 12.27 -29.09 -5.79
CA LYS A 131 13.41 -28.27 -6.23
C LYS A 131 14.56 -29.23 -6.59
N ARG A 132 15.15 -29.11 -7.78
CA ARG A 132 16.38 -29.87 -8.10
C ARG A 132 17.45 -29.54 -7.05
N LYS A 133 18.17 -30.56 -6.55
CA LYS A 133 19.34 -30.36 -5.69
C LYS A 133 20.34 -29.49 -6.45
N ARG A 134 20.87 -28.45 -5.79
CA ARG A 134 21.91 -27.60 -6.39
C ARG A 134 23.19 -28.45 -6.47
N ALA A 135 23.80 -28.53 -7.65
CA ALA A 135 25.10 -29.20 -7.78
C ALA A 135 26.14 -28.51 -6.90
N THR A 136 27.03 -29.30 -6.28
CA THR A 136 28.15 -28.77 -5.49
C THR A 136 29.02 -27.90 -6.38
N ARG A 137 29.29 -26.66 -5.95
CA ARG A 137 30.17 -25.74 -6.69
C ARG A 137 31.59 -26.29 -6.64
N THR A 138 32.11 -26.75 -7.76
CA THR A 138 33.52 -27.11 -7.90
C THR A 138 34.37 -25.85 -7.94
N THR A 139 35.26 -25.67 -6.97
CA THR A 139 36.30 -24.65 -6.98
C THR A 139 37.56 -25.25 -7.59
N THR A 140 38.01 -24.71 -8.72
CA THR A 140 39.32 -25.07 -9.29
C THR A 140 40.42 -24.49 -8.42
N LEU A 141 41.32 -25.35 -7.92
CA LEU A 141 42.51 -24.90 -7.20
C LEU A 141 43.42 -24.16 -8.18
N LYS A 142 43.81 -22.92 -7.85
CA LYS A 142 44.81 -22.17 -8.62
C LYS A 142 46.14 -22.90 -8.49
N ARG A 143 46.74 -23.31 -9.62
CA ARG A 143 48.10 -23.84 -9.65
C ARG A 143 49.08 -22.73 -9.31
N THR A 144 49.82 -22.86 -8.22
CA THR A 144 51.01 -22.07 -7.93
C THR A 144 52.13 -22.53 -8.86
N LYS A 145 52.75 -21.58 -9.56
CA LYS A 145 53.90 -21.85 -10.45
C LYS A 145 55.14 -21.84 -9.56
N THR A 146 55.75 -23.00 -9.34
CA THR A 146 57.11 -23.15 -8.79
C THR A 146 58.16 -22.78 -9.83
#